data_AF-A0A4U0HC25-F1
#
_entry.id   AF-A0A4U0HC25-F1
#
_cell.length_a   1.000
_cell.length_b   1.000
_cell.length_c   1.000
_cell.angle_alpha   90.00
_cell.angle_beta   90.00
_cell.angle_gamma   90.00
#
_symmetry.space_group_name_H-M   'P 1'
#
loop_
_entity.id
_entity.type
_entity.pdbx_description
1 polymer ?
#
loop_
_entity_poly.entity_id
_entity_poly.type
_entity_poly.pdbx_seq_one_letter_code
_entity_poly.pdbx_strand_id
1 'polypeptide(L)'
;MYVEVSPPDGAAVKDQENLRELAVRAGGLVEQDVAHALAAAGLGTVDAGHAWLDVEQLRASGAAQPPQWTDGFDGMISFAKSRGWLSHDGGSVRAHIDYGE
;
A
#
# COMPACT_ATOMS: atom_id res chain seq x y z
N MET A 1 5.44 -2.42 6.33
CA MET A 1 4.85 -3.03 5.14
C MET A 1 4.99 -2.03 4.03
N TYR A 2 5.40 -2.46 2.84
CA TYR A 2 5.52 -1.55 1.71
C TYR A 2 5.11 -2.23 0.42
N VAL A 3 4.65 -1.44 -0.54
CA VAL A 3 4.47 -1.89 -1.92
C VAL A 3 5.71 -1.52 -2.69
N GLU A 4 6.41 -2.51 -3.21
CA GLU A 4 7.56 -2.32 -4.09
C GLU A 4 7.08 -2.22 -5.52
N VAL A 5 7.40 -1.12 -6.19
CA VAL A 5 7.15 -0.95 -7.62
C VAL A 5 8.43 -1.32 -8.38
N SER A 6 8.29 -2.28 -9.29
CA SER A 6 9.36 -2.78 -10.15
C SER A 6 8.93 -2.65 -11.62
N PRO A 7 9.71 -1.97 -12.47
CA PRO A 7 9.36 -1.82 -13.87
C PRO A 7 9.37 -3.17 -14.61
N PRO A 8 8.61 -3.30 -15.72
CA PRO A 8 7.78 -2.26 -16.34
C PRO A 8 6.39 -2.06 -15.70
N ASP A 9 5.81 -3.09 -15.08
CA ASP A 9 4.40 -3.10 -14.63
C ASP A 9 4.20 -3.82 -13.28
N GLY A 10 5.29 -4.15 -12.58
CA GLY A 10 5.23 -4.92 -11.35
C GLY A 10 4.96 -4.05 -10.13
N ALA A 11 3.98 -4.42 -9.32
CA ALA A 11 3.91 -3.96 -7.94
C ALA A 11 3.60 -5.15 -7.01
N ALA A 12 4.30 -5.23 -5.88
CA ALA A 12 4.14 -6.34 -4.94
C ALA A 12 4.24 -5.88 -3.49
N VAL A 13 3.40 -6.45 -2.62
CA VAL A 13 3.46 -6.18 -1.18
C VAL A 13 4.60 -6.95 -0.54
N LYS A 14 5.46 -6.24 0.19
CA LYS A 14 6.63 -6.74 0.91
C LYS A 14 6.54 -6.39 2.39
N ASP A 15 7.34 -7.09 3.19
CA ASP A 15 7.48 -6.80 4.64
C ASP A 15 6.12 -6.81 5.35
N GLN A 16 5.31 -7.84 5.07
CA GLN A 16 3.92 -7.97 5.53
C GLN A 16 3.85 -8.03 7.07
N GLU A 17 4.89 -8.54 7.73
CA GLU A 17 4.99 -8.59 9.19
C GLU A 17 5.10 -7.21 9.87
N ASN A 18 5.59 -6.20 9.14
CA ASN A 18 5.74 -4.85 9.66
C ASN A 18 4.45 -4.06 9.46
N LEU A 19 3.61 -4.03 10.48
CA LEU A 19 2.32 -3.31 10.44
C LEU A 19 2.39 -1.92 11.08
N ARG A 20 3.61 -1.39 11.26
CA ARG A 20 3.86 -0.10 11.93
C ARG A 20 3.93 1.06 10.94
N GLU A 21 4.14 0.76 9.67
CA GLU A 21 4.28 1.72 8.59
C GLU A 21 3.71 1.14 7.28
N LEU A 22 3.24 2.06 6.42
CA LEU A 22 2.77 1.76 5.08
C LEU A 22 3.34 2.77 4.09
N ALA A 23 4.02 2.27 3.07
CA ALA A 23 4.70 3.06 2.05
C ALA A 23 4.60 2.40 0.66
N VAL A 24 4.78 3.19 -0.40
CA VAL A 24 5.10 2.69 -1.73
C VAL A 24 6.54 3.04 -2.02
N ARG A 25 7.37 2.08 -2.40
CA ARG A 25 8.77 2.28 -2.78
C ARG A 25 8.89 2.17 -4.29
N ALA A 26 9.33 3.27 -4.90
CA ALA A 26 9.37 3.50 -6.34
C ALA A 26 10.71 4.11 -6.76
N GLY A 27 11.81 3.50 -6.31
CA GLY A 27 13.17 3.94 -6.56
C GLY A 27 13.44 4.30 -8.03
N GLY A 28 13.70 5.58 -8.32
CA GLY A 28 14.06 6.07 -9.65
C GLY A 28 12.92 6.07 -10.69
N LEU A 29 11.67 5.91 -10.27
CA LEU A 29 10.50 5.95 -11.15
C LEU A 29 9.79 7.31 -11.10
N VAL A 30 9.05 7.67 -12.14
CA VAL A 30 8.15 8.84 -12.09
C VAL A 30 6.77 8.43 -11.59
N GLU A 31 5.99 9.39 -11.08
CA GLU A 31 4.63 9.16 -10.57
C GLU A 31 3.74 8.40 -11.56
N GLN A 32 3.88 8.67 -12.85
CA GLN A 32 3.09 8.00 -13.89
C GLN A 32 3.38 6.50 -13.97
N ASP A 33 4.64 6.08 -13.86
CA ASP A 33 5.02 4.66 -13.86
C ASP A 33 4.52 3.97 -12.59
N VAL A 34 4.60 4.65 -11.45
CA VAL A 34 4.07 4.16 -10.17
C VAL A 34 2.56 3.95 -10.25
N ALA A 35 1.83 4.94 -10.77
CA ALA A 35 0.39 4.86 -10.94
C ALA A 35 0.01 3.70 -11.88
N HIS A 36 0.75 3.54 -12.98
CA HIS A 36 0.52 2.46 -13.94
C HIS A 36 0.74 1.09 -13.30
N ALA A 37 1.86 0.87 -12.61
CA ALA A 37 2.19 -0.40 -11.99
C ALA A 37 1.24 -0.76 -10.83
N LEU A 38 0.83 0.20 -10.00
CA LEU A 38 -0.14 -0.04 -8.93
C LEU A 38 -1.52 -0.42 -9.50
N ALA A 39 -1.95 0.25 -10.56
CA ALA A 39 -3.20 -0.07 -11.24
C ALA A 39 -3.14 -1.43 -11.95
N ALA A 40 -2.04 -1.74 -12.64
CA ALA A 40 -1.83 -3.01 -13.33
C ALA A 40 -1.81 -4.20 -12.36
N ALA A 41 -1.22 -4.02 -11.18
CA ALA A 41 -1.22 -5.03 -10.12
C ALA A 41 -2.55 -5.13 -9.35
N GLY A 42 -3.49 -4.20 -9.59
CA GLY A 42 -4.73 -4.10 -8.82
C GLY A 42 -4.47 -3.83 -7.33
N LEU A 43 -3.38 -3.13 -7.00
CA LEU A 43 -3.01 -2.79 -5.63
C LEU A 43 -3.44 -1.38 -5.23
N GLY A 44 -3.72 -0.51 -6.18
CA GLY A 44 -4.14 0.86 -5.88
C GLY A 44 -4.02 1.83 -7.04
N THR A 45 -4.15 3.11 -6.70
CA THR A 45 -3.97 4.25 -7.62
C THR A 45 -3.11 5.33 -6.97
N VAL A 46 -2.61 6.28 -7.76
CA VAL A 46 -1.93 7.47 -7.23
C VAL A 46 -2.82 8.68 -7.46
N ASP A 47 -2.98 9.49 -6.42
CA ASP A 47 -3.70 10.76 -6.45
C ASP A 47 -2.95 11.81 -5.61
N ALA A 48 -2.75 12.99 -6.19
CA ALA A 48 -2.11 14.14 -5.55
C ALA A 48 -0.80 13.79 -4.79
N GLY A 49 0.11 13.03 -5.42
CA GLY A 49 1.39 12.63 -4.83
C GLY A 49 1.31 11.55 -3.75
N HIS A 50 0.16 10.89 -3.58
CA HIS A 50 -0.03 9.82 -2.61
C HIS A 50 -0.62 8.58 -3.26
N ALA A 51 -0.17 7.42 -2.79
CA ALA A 51 -0.74 6.16 -3.23
C ALA A 51 -1.96 5.81 -2.38
N TRP A 52 -3.09 5.55 -3.02
CA TRP A 52 -4.27 4.96 -2.42
C TRP A 52 -4.25 3.47 -2.69
N LEU A 53 -3.89 2.69 -1.67
CA LEU A 53 -3.75 1.25 -1.74
C LEU A 53 -5.05 0.56 -1.32
N ASP A 54 -5.43 -0.49 -2.04
CA ASP A 54 -6.63 -1.26 -1.76
C ASP A 54 -6.47 -2.11 -0.49
N VAL A 55 -7.36 -1.92 0.48
CA VAL A 55 -7.28 -2.54 1.80
C VAL A 55 -7.50 -4.05 1.72
N GLU A 56 -8.39 -4.51 0.84
CA GLU A 56 -8.67 -5.95 0.69
C GLU A 56 -7.48 -6.66 0.04
N GLN A 57 -6.85 -6.04 -0.95
CA GLN A 57 -5.66 -6.58 -1.62
C GLN A 57 -4.45 -6.61 -0.69
N LEU A 58 -4.26 -5.56 0.12
CA LEU A 58 -3.25 -5.57 1.19
C LEU A 58 -3.53 -6.69 2.21
N ARG A 59 -4.80 -6.89 2.61
CA ARG A 59 -5.20 -7.99 3.50
C ARG A 59 -4.93 -9.36 2.87
N ALA A 60 -5.26 -9.54 1.59
CA ALA A 60 -5.04 -10.78 0.85
C ALA A 60 -3.55 -11.11 0.72
N SER A 61 -2.69 -10.10 0.59
CA SER A 61 -1.24 -10.30 0.54
C SER A 61 -0.66 -10.94 1.82
N GLY A 62 -1.32 -10.75 2.96
CA GLY A 62 -0.97 -11.35 4.24
C GLY A 62 -1.63 -12.70 4.51
N ALA A 63 -2.28 -13.34 3.53
CA ALA A 63 -3.02 -14.60 3.76
C ALA A 63 -2.17 -15.74 4.34
N ALA A 64 -0.85 -15.73 4.12
CA ALA A 64 0.09 -16.71 4.68
C ALA A 64 0.61 -16.35 6.09
N GLN A 65 0.24 -15.20 6.63
CA GLN A 65 0.68 -14.72 7.95
C GLN A 65 -0.09 -15.41 9.09
N PRO A 66 0.48 -15.45 10.31
CA PRO A 66 -0.20 -16.04 11.47
C PRO A 66 -1.52 -15.31 11.78
N PRO A 67 -2.50 -15.96 12.43
CA PRO A 67 -3.83 -15.38 12.67
C PRO A 67 -3.80 -14.04 13.42
N GLN A 68 -2.83 -13.85 14.32
CA GLN A 68 -2.57 -12.60 15.05
C GLN A 68 -2.19 -11.41 14.14
N TRP A 69 -1.76 -11.68 12.91
CA TRP A 69 -1.46 -10.65 11.91
C TRP A 69 -2.71 -9.86 11.53
N THR A 70 -3.87 -10.52 11.45
CA THR A 70 -5.14 -9.89 11.08
C THR A 70 -5.52 -8.80 12.07
N ASP A 71 -5.29 -9.02 13.37
CA ASP A 71 -5.53 -8.04 14.44
C ASP A 71 -4.59 -6.84 14.31
N GLY A 72 -3.30 -7.09 14.08
CA GLY A 72 -2.33 -6.03 13.83
C GLY A 72 -2.66 -5.21 12.57
N PHE A 73 -3.12 -5.87 11.50
CA PHE A 73 -3.49 -5.22 10.25
C PHE A 73 -4.72 -4.33 10.46
N ASP A 74 -5.73 -4.82 11.18
CA ASP A 74 -6.89 -4.02 11.58
C ASP A 74 -6.47 -2.80 12.41
N GLY A 75 -5.54 -2.97 13.35
CA GLY A 75 -4.95 -1.89 14.12
C GLY A 75 -4.28 -0.82 13.25
N MET A 76 -3.51 -1.25 12.23
CA MET A 76 -2.89 -0.34 11.26
C MET A 76 -3.92 0.45 10.45
N ILE A 77 -4.97 -0.21 9.94
CA ILE A 77 -6.07 0.45 9.21
C ILE A 77 -6.85 1.41 10.12
N SER A 78 -7.14 1.02 11.35
CA SER A 78 -7.80 1.86 12.36
C SER A 78 -6.98 3.09 12.72
N PHE A 79 -5.65 2.97 12.78
CA PHE A 79 -4.75 4.10 12.95
C PHE A 79 -4.80 5.06 11.74
N ALA A 80 -4.72 4.52 10.52
CA ALA A 80 -4.82 5.32 9.30
C ALA A 80 -6.17 6.06 9.21
N LYS A 81 -7.27 5.40 9.59
CA LYS A 81 -8.60 6.02 9.69
C LYS A 81 -8.61 7.19 10.67
N SER A 82 -8.02 7.02 11.85
CA SER A 82 -7.92 8.08 12.87
C SER A 82 -7.09 9.29 12.41
N ARG A 83 -6.22 9.11 11.41
CA ARG A 83 -5.44 10.17 10.77
C ARG A 83 -6.13 10.80 9.55
N GLY A 84 -7.29 10.29 9.14
CA GLY A 84 -7.94 10.70 7.89
C GLY A 84 -7.24 10.20 6.63
N TRP A 85 -6.48 9.10 6.74
CA TRP A 85 -5.77 8.45 5.64
C TRP A 85 -6.55 7.29 5.03
N LEU A 86 -7.83 7.16 5.36
CA LEU A 86 -8.71 6.17 4.78
C LEU A 86 -9.70 6.87 3.85
N SER A 87 -9.99 6.25 2.70
CA SER A 87 -11.04 6.73 1.79
C SER A 87 -12.40 6.71 2.48
N HIS A 88 -13.36 7.49 1.96
CA HIS A 88 -14.69 7.64 2.55
C HIS A 88 -15.41 6.29 2.74
N ASP A 89 -15.27 5.40 1.76
CA ASP A 89 -15.85 4.05 1.78
C ASP A 89 -15.04 3.04 2.62
N GLY A 90 -13.79 3.39 2.96
CA GLY A 90 -12.89 2.51 3.70
C GLY A 90 -12.10 1.51 2.85
N GLY A 91 -12.41 1.39 1.55
CA GLY A 91 -11.75 0.45 0.64
C GLY A 91 -10.29 0.78 0.30
N SER A 92 -9.83 2.01 0.55
CA SER A 92 -8.45 2.40 0.24
C SER A 92 -7.78 3.16 1.38
N VAL A 93 -6.49 2.90 1.57
CA VAL A 93 -5.64 3.54 2.56
C VAL A 93 -4.52 4.33 1.87
N ARG A 94 -4.29 5.55 2.34
CA ARG A 94 -3.26 6.45 1.82
C ARG A 94 -1.89 6.06 2.36
N ALA A 95 -0.94 5.91 1.45
CA ALA A 95 0.47 5.66 1.71
C ALA A 95 1.31 6.77 1.07
N HIS A 96 2.46 7.06 1.67
CA HIS A 96 3.45 7.93 1.05
C HIS A 96 4.22 7.16 -0.03
N ILE A 97 4.66 7.87 -1.07
CA ILE A 97 5.50 7.31 -2.11
C ILE A 97 6.94 7.77 -1.85
N ASP A 98 7.84 6.81 -1.71
CA ASP A 98 9.27 6.99 -1.62
C ASP A 98 9.88 6.74 -3.00
N TYR A 99 10.40 7.77 -3.65
CA TYR A 99 10.99 7.67 -4.99
C TYR A 99 12.47 7.30 -4.97
N GLY A 100 13.10 7.22 -3.79
CA GLY A 100 14.57 7.17 -3.67
C GLY A 100 15.22 8.47 -4.20
N GLU A 101 16.22 8.96 -3.48
CA GLU A 101 17.05 10.09 -3.93
C GLU A 101 18.05 9.65 -5.01
#